data_AF-A0AAV6WCR6-F1
#
_entry.id   AF-A0AAV6WCR6-F1
#
_cell.length_a   1.000
_cell.length_b   1.000
_cell.length_c   1.000
_cell.angle_alpha   90.00
_cell.angle_beta   90.00
_cell.angle_gamma   90.00
#
_symmetry.space_group_name_H-M   'P 1'
#
loop_
_entity.id
_entity.type
_entity.pdbx_description
1 polymer ?
#
loop_
_entity_poly.entity_id
_entity_poly.type
_entity_poly.pdbx_seq_one_letter_code
_entity_poly.pdbx_strand_id
1 'polypeptide(L)'
;MACVDELLDECPRAADECVPVPPTVMQNVAICLNVPLDDKWYRRLTAIILSQGEEAKKAALEDTIQGLNLLEETFAKCSKGKKFFGGGKIGYLDIALGSFVVWMRATQKLANVSLIDESKTPNLFKWAQDFSAHVAVKDVLPETDKLLEFLKFYVVKPKSRL
;
A
#
# COMPACT_ATOMS: atom_id res chain seq x y z
N MET A 1 -0.68 -16.58 -4.20
CA MET A 1 -1.03 -16.88 -2.80
C MET A 1 0.24 -17.05 -1.98
N ALA A 2 1.22 -17.85 -2.43
CA ALA A 2 2.50 -18.09 -1.75
C ALA A 2 3.21 -16.90 -1.05
N CYS A 3 3.34 -15.73 -1.69
CA CYS A 3 4.13 -14.62 -1.13
C CYS A 3 3.49 -13.93 0.10
N VAL A 4 2.15 -13.97 0.23
CA VAL A 4 1.47 -13.41 1.41
C VAL A 4 1.54 -14.39 2.58
N ASP A 5 1.44 -15.69 2.29
CA ASP A 5 1.54 -16.75 3.31
C ASP A 5 2.96 -16.82 3.89
N GLU A 6 4.02 -16.67 3.08
CA GLU A 6 5.41 -16.55 3.56
C GLU A 6 5.64 -15.30 4.42
N LEU A 7 5.05 -14.16 4.06
CA LEU A 7 5.13 -12.92 4.86
C LEU A 7 4.40 -13.04 6.21
N LEU A 8 3.31 -13.80 6.27
CA LEU A 8 2.58 -14.08 7.50
C LEU A 8 3.35 -15.05 8.43
N ASP A 9 4.13 -15.98 7.88
CA ASP A 9 4.99 -16.89 8.64
C ASP A 9 6.30 -16.24 9.14
N GLU A 10 6.82 -15.22 8.45
CA GLU A 10 8.00 -14.47 8.88
C GLU A 10 7.69 -13.35 9.89
N CYS A 11 6.47 -12.81 9.88
CA CYS A 11 6.03 -11.73 10.77
C CYS A 11 6.22 -12.03 12.28
N PRO A 12 5.93 -13.26 12.77
CA PRO A 12 6.20 -13.64 14.16
C PRO A 12 7.70 -13.67 14.50
N ARG A 13 8.58 -14.08 13.57
CA ARG A 13 10.04 -14.15 13.81
C ARG A 13 10.70 -12.78 13.87
N ALA A 14 10.32 -11.86 12.97
CA ALA A 14 10.87 -10.51 12.95
C ALA A 14 10.41 -9.64 14.12
N ALA A 15 9.23 -9.94 14.70
CA ALA A 15 8.69 -9.21 15.84
C ALA A 15 9.31 -9.61 17.19
N ASP A 16 9.88 -10.81 17.30
CA ASP A 16 10.42 -11.35 18.56
C ASP A 16 11.95 -11.17 18.68
N GLU A 17 12.67 -10.87 17.60
CA GLU A 17 14.12 -10.64 17.61
C GLU A 17 14.47 -9.20 17.18
N CYS A 18 14.91 -8.38 18.15
CA CYS A 18 15.44 -7.01 17.94
C CYS A 18 16.80 -7.02 17.20
N VAL A 19 16.87 -7.57 16.00
CA VAL A 19 18.09 -7.56 15.18
C VAL A 19 18.04 -6.35 14.23
N PRO A 20 19.12 -5.55 14.12
CA PRO A 20 19.25 -4.57 13.05
C PRO A 20 19.10 -5.29 11.71
N VAL A 21 18.17 -4.82 10.88
CA VAL A 21 17.83 -5.45 9.61
C VAL A 21 19.13 -5.74 8.82
N PRO A 22 19.50 -7.01 8.58
CA PRO A 22 20.78 -7.35 7.97
C PRO A 22 20.97 -6.63 6.61
N PRO A 23 22.20 -6.29 6.18
CA PRO A 23 22.45 -5.64 4.88
C PRO A 23 21.88 -6.41 3.68
N THR A 24 21.75 -7.73 3.82
CA THR A 24 21.05 -8.60 2.87
C THR A 24 19.57 -8.28 2.74
N VAL A 25 18.91 -7.78 3.78
CA VAL A 25 17.51 -7.33 3.74
C VAL A 25 17.36 -6.00 2.99
N MET A 26 18.33 -5.08 3.06
CA MET A 26 18.31 -3.85 2.24
C MET A 26 18.59 -4.13 0.75
N GLN A 27 19.46 -5.09 0.44
CA GLN A 27 19.59 -5.62 -0.92
C GLN A 27 18.33 -6.36 -1.35
N ASN A 28 17.67 -7.10 -0.44
CA ASN A 28 16.37 -7.71 -0.70
C ASN A 28 15.24 -6.68 -0.81
N VAL A 29 15.33 -5.48 -0.22
CA VAL A 29 14.36 -4.38 -0.42
C VAL A 29 14.47 -3.82 -1.85
N ALA A 30 15.70 -3.62 -2.36
CA ALA A 30 15.92 -3.25 -3.76
C ALA A 30 15.52 -4.36 -4.75
N ILE A 31 15.62 -5.63 -4.34
CA ILE A 31 15.18 -6.80 -5.11
C ILE A 31 13.66 -7.06 -4.97
N CYS A 32 13.03 -6.74 -3.84
CA CYS A 32 11.58 -6.86 -3.58
C CYS A 32 10.78 -5.70 -4.18
N LEU A 33 11.42 -4.54 -4.39
CA LEU A 33 10.96 -3.51 -5.33
C LEU A 33 10.97 -4.02 -6.79
N ASN A 34 11.50 -5.22 -7.04
CA ASN A 34 11.44 -5.95 -8.32
C ASN A 34 10.60 -7.24 -8.20
N VAL A 35 9.31 -7.14 -7.74
CA VAL A 35 8.18 -8.13 -7.81
C VAL A 35 7.88 -8.89 -6.48
N PRO A 36 6.62 -9.19 -6.01
CA PRO A 36 5.24 -9.09 -6.58
C PRO A 36 4.18 -8.32 -5.75
N LEU A 37 4.52 -7.71 -4.59
CA LEU A 37 3.57 -6.86 -3.85
C LEU A 37 3.29 -5.58 -4.66
N ASP A 38 4.35 -5.06 -5.26
CA ASP A 38 4.35 -3.87 -6.11
C ASP A 38 3.46 -4.05 -7.35
N ASP A 39 3.67 -5.11 -8.12
CA ASP A 39 2.91 -5.37 -9.35
C ASP A 39 1.41 -5.60 -9.09
N LYS A 40 1.02 -6.29 -8.00
CA LYS A 40 -0.40 -6.52 -7.70
C LYS A 40 -1.12 -5.29 -7.17
N TRP A 41 -0.53 -4.56 -6.23
CA TRP A 41 -1.16 -3.35 -5.68
C TRP A 41 -1.17 -2.23 -6.70
N TYR A 42 -0.09 -2.05 -7.45
CA TYR A 42 -0.06 -1.14 -8.58
C TYR A 42 -1.12 -1.51 -9.63
N ARG A 43 -1.24 -2.79 -10.03
CA ARG A 43 -2.29 -3.24 -10.96
C ARG A 43 -3.70 -2.99 -10.42
N ARG A 44 -3.96 -3.27 -9.15
CA ARG A 44 -5.26 -3.02 -8.50
C ARG A 44 -5.65 -1.55 -8.57
N LEU A 45 -4.74 -0.66 -8.14
CA LEU A 45 -4.99 0.78 -8.12
C LEU A 45 -5.12 1.38 -9.52
N THR A 46 -4.28 0.94 -10.46
CA THR A 46 -4.35 1.38 -11.86
C THR A 46 -5.58 0.83 -12.57
N ALA A 47 -6.03 -0.40 -12.26
CA ALA A 47 -7.24 -0.98 -12.84
C ALA A 47 -8.51 -0.21 -12.45
N ILE A 48 -8.61 0.34 -11.24
CA ILE A 48 -9.73 1.22 -10.83
C ILE A 48 -9.84 2.44 -11.77
N ILE A 49 -8.68 2.99 -12.16
CA ILE A 49 -8.61 4.22 -12.95
C ILE A 49 -8.74 3.94 -14.46
N LEU A 50 -8.01 2.93 -14.96
CA LEU A 50 -7.76 2.71 -16.39
C LEU A 50 -8.70 1.70 -17.04
N SER A 51 -9.46 0.91 -16.28
CA SER A 51 -10.39 -0.07 -16.85
C SER A 51 -11.49 0.61 -17.66
N GLN A 52 -11.87 -0.01 -18.77
CA GLN A 52 -12.96 0.46 -19.62
C GLN A 52 -14.27 -0.21 -19.23
N GLY A 53 -15.32 0.58 -19.09
CA GLY A 53 -16.64 0.11 -18.65
C GLY A 53 -16.80 0.11 -17.13
N GLU A 54 -18.05 0.31 -16.70
CA GLU A 54 -18.41 0.42 -15.28
C GLU A 54 -18.18 -0.90 -14.53
N GLU A 55 -18.54 -2.03 -15.15
CA GLU A 55 -18.41 -3.35 -14.53
C GLU A 55 -16.95 -3.73 -14.23
N ALA A 56 -16.03 -3.44 -15.17
CA ALA A 56 -14.61 -3.72 -14.98
C ALA A 56 -14.00 -2.83 -13.87
N LYS A 57 -14.43 -1.57 -13.78
CA LYS A 57 -14.01 -0.66 -12.70
C LYS A 57 -14.54 -1.13 -11.33
N LYS A 58 -15.79 -1.58 -11.28
CA LYS A 58 -16.41 -2.12 -10.06
C LYS A 58 -15.69 -3.39 -9.59
N ALA A 59 -15.41 -4.33 -10.50
CA ALA A 59 -14.65 -5.53 -10.18
C ALA A 59 -13.23 -5.21 -9.66
N ALA A 60 -12.55 -4.23 -10.27
CA ALA A 60 -11.24 -3.77 -9.80
C ALA A 60 -11.32 -3.13 -8.40
N LEU A 61 -12.36 -2.35 -8.13
CA LEU A 61 -12.60 -1.77 -6.81
C LEU A 61 -12.86 -2.85 -5.76
N GLU A 62 -13.73 -3.82 -6.05
CA GLU A 62 -14.05 -4.92 -5.15
C GLU A 62 -12.81 -5.77 -4.83
N ASP A 63 -12.01 -6.12 -5.84
CA ASP A 63 -10.74 -6.83 -5.63
C ASP A 63 -9.79 -6.01 -4.74
N THR A 64 -9.66 -4.70 -4.99
CA THR A 64 -8.83 -3.82 -4.16
C THR A 64 -9.29 -3.78 -2.71
N ILE A 65 -10.61 -3.65 -2.47
CA ILE A 65 -11.20 -3.64 -1.13
C ILE A 65 -10.93 -4.97 -0.40
N GLN A 66 -11.06 -6.12 -1.08
CA GLN A 66 -10.72 -7.42 -0.48
C GLN A 66 -9.26 -7.48 -0.03
N GLY A 67 -8.34 -6.96 -0.83
CA GLY A 67 -6.93 -6.87 -0.46
C GLY A 67 -6.70 -5.98 0.78
N LEU A 68 -7.43 -4.87 0.89
CA LEU A 68 -7.31 -3.94 2.03
C LEU A 68 -7.87 -4.55 3.31
N ASN A 69 -8.98 -5.28 3.23
CA ASN A 69 -9.53 -6.01 4.37
C ASN A 69 -8.55 -7.06 4.89
N LEU A 70 -7.87 -7.80 3.99
CA LEU A 70 -6.84 -8.76 4.38
C LEU A 70 -5.65 -8.07 5.08
N LEU A 71 -5.24 -6.89 4.58
CA LEU A 71 -4.18 -6.11 5.22
C LEU A 71 -4.61 -5.58 6.59
N GLU A 72 -5.87 -5.17 6.76
CA GLU A 72 -6.43 -4.70 8.03
C GLU A 72 -6.37 -5.82 9.08
N GLU A 73 -6.81 -7.03 8.73
CA GLU A 73 -6.70 -8.21 9.59
C GLU A 73 -5.24 -8.57 9.91
N THR A 74 -4.36 -8.48 8.90
CA THR A 74 -2.93 -8.73 9.06
C THR A 74 -2.30 -7.73 10.01
N PHE A 75 -2.63 -6.44 9.87
CA PHE A 75 -2.16 -5.39 10.75
C PHE A 75 -2.57 -5.64 12.20
N ALA A 76 -3.83 -6.01 12.43
CA ALA A 76 -4.32 -6.31 13.78
C ALA A 76 -3.53 -7.46 14.44
N LYS A 77 -3.14 -8.49 13.67
CA LYS A 77 -2.34 -9.63 14.15
C LYS A 77 -0.88 -9.26 14.37
N CYS A 78 -0.25 -8.58 13.40
CA CYS A 78 1.19 -8.32 13.40
C CYS A 78 1.60 -7.17 14.32
N SER A 79 0.79 -6.09 14.36
CA SER A 79 1.13 -4.89 15.15
C SER A 79 1.11 -5.14 16.65
N LYS A 80 0.44 -6.21 17.13
CA LYS A 80 0.20 -6.48 18.56
C LYS A 80 -0.35 -5.23 19.30
N GLY A 81 -1.20 -4.45 18.62
CA GLY A 81 -1.80 -3.21 19.14
C GLY A 81 -0.88 -1.98 19.13
N LYS A 82 0.25 -2.04 18.42
CA LYS A 82 1.18 -0.91 18.27
C LYS A 82 0.89 -0.12 16.98
N LYS A 83 1.67 0.94 16.74
CA LYS A 83 1.44 1.92 15.67
C LYS A 83 1.77 1.40 14.26
N PHE A 84 2.67 0.43 14.17
CA PHE A 84 3.25 -0.02 12.91
C PHE A 84 3.16 -1.54 12.80
N PHE A 85 3.27 -2.08 11.58
CA PHE A 85 3.42 -3.52 11.35
C PHE A 85 4.69 -4.05 12.06
N GLY A 86 5.76 -3.26 12.08
CA GLY A 86 6.96 -3.50 12.90
C GLY A 86 6.77 -3.27 14.41
N GLY A 87 5.52 -3.14 14.88
CA GLY A 87 5.20 -2.87 16.27
C GLY A 87 5.42 -1.40 16.64
N GLY A 88 6.42 -1.15 17.50
CA GLY A 88 6.71 0.19 18.04
C GLY A 88 7.49 1.11 17.10
N LYS A 89 8.03 0.58 16.00
CA LYS A 89 8.85 1.30 15.02
C LYS A 89 8.41 0.90 13.61
N ILE A 90 8.69 1.75 12.63
CA ILE A 90 8.49 1.43 11.21
C ILE A 90 9.32 0.18 10.87
N GLY A 91 8.63 -0.87 10.45
CA GLY A 91 9.22 -2.11 9.96
C GLY A 91 9.15 -2.21 8.43
N TYR A 92 9.53 -3.38 7.92
CA TYR A 92 9.56 -3.64 6.48
C TYR A 92 8.19 -3.47 5.80
N LEU A 93 7.14 -4.08 6.36
CA LEU A 93 5.78 -3.99 5.82
C LEU A 93 5.25 -2.55 5.82
N ASP A 94 5.63 -1.75 6.81
CA ASP A 94 5.26 -0.33 6.86
C ASP A 94 5.86 0.45 5.69
N ILE A 95 7.12 0.18 5.34
CA ILE A 95 7.80 0.82 4.20
C ILE A 95 7.19 0.35 2.89
N ALA A 96 6.99 -0.97 2.74
CA ALA A 96 6.48 -1.58 1.52
C ALA A 96 5.04 -1.14 1.20
N LEU A 97 4.15 -1.09 2.20
CA LEU A 97 2.79 -0.58 2.02
C LEU A 97 2.75 0.96 1.99
N GLY A 98 3.62 1.59 2.77
CA GLY A 98 3.73 3.03 2.91
C GLY A 98 4.00 3.78 1.60
N SER A 99 4.78 3.18 0.70
CA SER A 99 5.02 3.72 -0.65
C SER A 99 3.75 3.85 -1.49
N PHE A 100 2.72 3.03 -1.22
CA PHE A 100 1.43 3.09 -1.92
C PHE A 100 0.41 4.03 -1.28
N VAL A 101 0.68 4.60 -0.10
CA VAL A 101 -0.30 5.46 0.61
C VAL A 101 -0.72 6.66 -0.24
N VAL A 102 0.24 7.32 -0.90
CA VAL A 102 -0.04 8.47 -1.77
C VAL A 102 -0.83 8.04 -3.00
N TRP A 103 -0.50 6.88 -3.59
CA TRP A 103 -1.24 6.29 -4.71
C TRP A 103 -2.67 5.95 -4.35
N MET A 104 -2.91 5.31 -3.21
CA MET A 104 -4.25 5.00 -2.71
C MET A 104 -5.07 6.27 -2.52
N ARG A 105 -4.50 7.31 -1.89
CA ARG A 105 -5.18 8.61 -1.71
C ARG A 105 -5.50 9.28 -3.04
N ALA A 106 -4.59 9.25 -4.00
CA ALA A 106 -4.81 9.83 -5.33
C ALA A 106 -5.88 9.06 -6.12
N THR A 107 -5.87 7.72 -6.07
CA THR A 107 -6.89 6.87 -6.69
C THR A 107 -8.28 7.13 -6.10
N GLN A 108 -8.40 7.25 -4.77
CA GLN A 108 -9.65 7.63 -4.11
C GLN A 108 -10.22 8.93 -4.66
N LYS A 109 -9.38 9.98 -4.75
CA LYS A 109 -9.78 11.29 -5.28
C LYS A 109 -10.15 11.22 -6.77
N LEU A 110 -9.38 10.48 -7.56
CA LEU A 110 -9.56 10.43 -9.01
C LEU A 110 -10.78 9.61 -9.43
N ALA A 111 -11.01 8.47 -8.79
CA ALA A 111 -12.12 7.59 -9.10
C ALA A 111 -13.37 7.86 -8.24
N ASN A 112 -13.28 8.80 -7.30
CA ASN A 112 -14.33 9.12 -6.32
C ASN A 112 -14.80 7.88 -5.53
N VAL A 113 -13.84 7.12 -5.00
CA VAL A 113 -14.06 5.88 -4.22
C VAL A 113 -13.41 5.99 -2.85
N SER A 114 -13.82 5.12 -1.92
CA SER A 114 -13.21 4.99 -0.59
C SER A 114 -12.41 3.67 -0.53
N LEU A 115 -11.10 3.76 -0.23
CA LEU A 115 -10.16 2.63 -0.12
C LEU A 115 -9.68 2.47 1.33
N ILE A 116 -8.88 3.41 1.84
CA ILE A 116 -8.50 3.49 3.25
C ILE A 116 -9.49 4.42 3.96
N ASP A 117 -10.29 3.85 4.85
CA ASP A 117 -11.48 4.48 5.40
C ASP A 117 -11.59 4.20 6.89
N GLU A 118 -11.88 5.23 7.68
CA GLU A 118 -11.95 5.08 9.14
C GLU A 118 -13.03 4.09 9.58
N SER A 119 -14.13 3.94 8.84
CA SER A 119 -15.22 3.02 9.19
C SER A 119 -14.97 1.58 8.74
N LYS A 120 -14.24 1.38 7.64
CA LYS A 120 -14.02 0.04 7.05
C LYS A 120 -12.67 -0.56 7.41
N THR A 121 -11.63 0.27 7.45
CA THR A 121 -10.24 -0.12 7.71
C THR A 121 -9.62 0.80 8.77
N PRO A 122 -10.19 0.82 10.00
CA PRO A 122 -9.82 1.79 11.05
C PRO A 122 -8.34 1.72 11.45
N ASN A 123 -7.74 0.52 11.50
CA ASN A 123 -6.35 0.37 11.89
C ASN A 123 -5.42 0.85 10.78
N LEU A 124 -5.67 0.47 9.53
CA LEU A 124 -4.91 0.97 8.37
C LEU A 124 -5.09 2.48 8.17
N PHE A 125 -6.27 3.02 8.46
CA PHE A 125 -6.52 4.45 8.41
C PHE A 125 -5.60 5.20 9.38
N LYS A 126 -5.57 4.76 10.64
CA LYS A 126 -4.70 5.35 11.66
C LYS A 126 -3.22 5.12 11.37
N TRP A 127 -2.86 3.91 10.95
CA TRP A 127 -1.51 3.56 10.53
C TRP A 127 -1.03 4.48 9.40
N ALA A 128 -1.85 4.74 8.37
CA ALA A 128 -1.47 5.59 7.25
C ALA A 128 -1.24 7.04 7.68
N GLN A 129 -1.98 7.53 8.69
CA GLN A 129 -1.73 8.84 9.31
C GLN A 129 -0.42 8.85 10.09
N ASP A 130 -0.21 7.88 10.98
CA ASP A 130 0.99 7.76 11.81
C ASP A 130 2.25 7.58 10.94
N PHE A 131 2.17 6.77 9.88
CA PHE A 131 3.24 6.56 8.92
C PHE A 131 3.57 7.85 8.15
N SER A 132 2.56 8.55 7.61
CA SER A 132 2.77 9.81 6.88
C SER A 132 3.36 10.91 7.76
N ALA A 133 3.01 10.95 9.03
CA ALA A 133 3.48 11.94 9.99
C ALA A 133 4.87 11.62 10.58
N HIS A 134 5.39 10.42 10.36
CA HIS A 134 6.66 9.99 10.92
C HIS A 134 7.82 10.85 10.38
N VAL A 135 8.78 11.19 11.25
CA VAL A 135 9.90 12.10 10.92
C VAL A 135 10.72 11.64 9.71
N ALA A 136 10.87 10.33 9.53
CA ALA A 136 11.59 9.74 8.40
C ALA A 136 10.80 9.73 7.07
N VAL A 137 9.50 10.03 7.10
CA VAL A 137 8.56 9.81 6.00
C VAL A 137 7.96 11.12 5.49
N LYS A 138 7.62 12.04 6.40
CA LYS A 138 6.87 13.26 6.11
C LYS A 138 7.46 14.13 4.99
N ASP A 139 8.78 14.13 4.83
CA ASP A 139 9.49 14.98 3.86
C ASP A 139 9.81 14.24 2.55
N VAL A 140 9.62 12.91 2.51
CA VAL A 140 9.90 12.08 1.32
C VAL A 140 8.64 11.64 0.59
N LEU A 141 7.49 11.60 1.26
CA LEU A 141 6.22 11.29 0.59
C LEU A 141 5.80 12.43 -0.32
N PRO A 142 5.52 12.16 -1.61
CA PRO A 142 4.98 13.18 -2.50
C PRO A 142 3.62 13.68 -1.99
N GLU A 143 3.36 14.97 -2.20
CA GLU A 143 2.03 15.52 -1.98
C GLU A 143 1.01 14.79 -2.87
N THR A 144 -0.12 14.40 -2.27
CA THR A 144 -1.18 13.67 -2.97
C THR A 144 -1.69 14.43 -4.20
N ASP A 145 -1.74 15.76 -4.14
CA ASP A 145 -2.26 16.57 -5.24
C ASP A 145 -1.30 16.62 -6.44
N LYS A 146 0.02 16.60 -6.20
CA LYS A 146 1.03 16.46 -7.27
C LYS A 146 0.90 15.14 -8.00
N LEU A 147 0.71 14.03 -7.27
CA LEU A 147 0.48 12.72 -7.89
C LEU A 147 -0.87 12.66 -8.61
N LEU A 148 -1.90 13.31 -8.07
CA LEU A 148 -3.22 13.38 -8.70
C LEU A 148 -3.16 14.14 -10.04
N GLU A 149 -2.45 15.26 -10.11
CA GLU A 149 -2.20 16.00 -11.36
C GLU A 149 -1.48 15.13 -12.40
N PHE A 150 -0.43 14.43 -11.97
CA PHE A 150 0.26 13.45 -12.82
C PHE A 150 -0.74 12.40 -13.35
N LEU A 151 -1.53 11.76 -12.49
CA LEU A 151 -2.48 10.73 -12.93
C LEU A 151 -3.54 11.28 -13.89
N LYS A 152 -4.08 12.48 -13.64
CA LYS A 152 -5.02 13.13 -14.56
C LYS A 152 -4.38 13.32 -15.94
N PHE A 153 -3.13 13.79 -16.01
CA PHE A 153 -2.43 13.94 -17.28
C PHE A 153 -2.27 12.61 -18.03
N TYR A 154 -1.95 11.52 -17.33
CA TYR A 154 -1.77 10.19 -17.94
C TYR A 154 -3.09 9.55 -18.37
N VAL A 155 -4.19 9.77 -17.63
CA VAL A 155 -5.52 9.22 -17.94
C VAL A 155 -6.20 9.98 -19.08
N VAL A 156 -5.94 11.29 -19.19
CA VAL A 156 -6.55 12.16 -20.21
C VAL A 156 -5.82 12.05 -21.57
N LYS A 157 -4.60 11.51 -21.64
CA LYS A 157 -3.98 11.27 -22.95
C LYS A 157 -4.86 10.31 -23.77
N PRO A 158 -5.40 10.75 -24.92
CA PRO A 158 -6.00 9.82 -25.86
C PRO A 158 -4.92 8.79 -26.22
N LYS A 159 -5.26 7.51 -26.28
CA LYS A 159 -4.42 6.51 -26.95
C LYS A 159 -4.24 6.97 -28.40
N SER A 160 -3.20 7.75 -28.69
CA SER A 160 -2.72 7.93 -30.05
C SER A 160 -2.34 6.55 -30.54
N ARG A 161 -3.07 6.04 -31.52
CA ARG A 161 -2.78 4.79 -32.23
C ARG A 161 -1.30 4.82 -32.62
N LEU A 162 -0.52 3.93 -32.02
CA LEU A 162 0.69 3.38 -32.61
C LEU A 162 0.33 1.98 -33.08
#